data_AF-A0A7C6UNG3-F1
#
_entry.id   AF-A0A7C6UNG3-F1
#
_cell.length_a   1.000
_cell.length_b   1.000
_cell.length_c   1.000
_cell.angle_alpha   90.00
_cell.angle_beta   90.00
_cell.angle_gamma   90.00
#
_symmetry.space_group_name_H-M   'P 1'
#
loop_
_entity.id
_entity.type
_entity.pdbx_description
1 polymer ?
#
loop_
_entity_poly.entity_id
_entity_poly.type
_entity_poly.pdbx_seq_one_letter_code
_entity_poly.pdbx_strand_id
1 'polypeptide(L)'
;MLSDYITPESQYLETRNIMDRVQRIAPFLLYDQDPYLVLGEDGHLYYLLDAYTVTDKYPYSQAVGEAGSFNYMRNSVKIVINAYSGEVDFYVFDQEDPIIKVYSKIYPTLFKSSADFPQDLRAHIRYPEDFFTIQSLMIRDYHMMNPTVFFTREDRWEFGREVYWGELQVQEPFYSIIRLPGEEKEEFILMRVFSPARKQNMIAWLAARSDGDNYGKLLLYKFPKGVQIPGTAQVESLIDQDSEISSQLTLWGQGGSRVLRGNLLVYPIAGSLLYVEPLYIEAEQNKYPQLKKVFVYYKDTIVMEDTLEQALVSIFGGDVGKDALSSPEEHTEAESGIIVHEDTFQELFMRLVDLHREGREKIKAGDWAGYGRIQKEIDSLIGKRWDDEDK
;
A
#
# COMPACT_ATOMS: atom_id res chain seq x y z
N MET A 1 -35.76 18.66 -35.68
CA MET A 1 -34.67 17.70 -35.97
C MET A 1 -34.16 17.21 -34.62
N LEU A 2 -34.46 15.95 -34.26
CA LEU A 2 -33.71 15.28 -33.20
C LEU A 2 -32.39 14.84 -33.82
N SER A 3 -31.27 15.07 -33.15
CA SER A 3 -29.95 14.74 -33.72
C SER A 3 -29.70 13.24 -33.73
N ASP A 4 -29.14 12.72 -34.81
CA ASP A 4 -28.76 11.30 -35.00
C ASP A 4 -27.50 10.88 -34.20
N TYR A 5 -27.09 11.66 -33.19
CA TYR A 5 -25.92 11.37 -32.36
C TYR A 5 -26.18 10.29 -31.30
N ILE A 6 -27.45 10.03 -30.96
CA ILE A 6 -27.82 9.02 -29.96
C ILE A 6 -28.32 7.79 -30.70
N THR A 7 -27.54 6.72 -30.61
CA THR A 7 -27.85 5.38 -31.12
C THR A 7 -28.22 4.44 -29.97
N PRO A 8 -28.81 3.27 -30.23
CA PRO A 8 -29.05 2.24 -29.20
C PRO A 8 -27.77 1.80 -28.46
N GLU A 9 -26.59 1.98 -29.05
CA GLU A 9 -25.28 1.66 -28.47
C GLU A 9 -24.67 2.82 -27.66
N SER A 10 -25.32 3.99 -27.65
CA SER A 10 -24.83 5.16 -26.91
C SER A 10 -24.84 4.91 -25.41
N GLN A 11 -23.68 5.03 -24.78
CA GLN A 11 -23.51 4.87 -23.33
C GLN A 11 -23.44 6.24 -22.65
N TYR A 12 -24.09 6.35 -21.49
CA TYR A 12 -23.99 7.52 -20.62
C TYR A 12 -23.07 7.20 -19.44
N LEU A 13 -21.98 7.95 -19.30
CA LEU A 13 -21.10 7.85 -18.14
C LEU A 13 -21.77 8.53 -16.94
N GLU A 14 -22.51 7.76 -16.16
CA GLU A 14 -23.22 8.26 -14.98
C GLU A 14 -22.31 8.37 -13.75
N THR A 15 -21.61 7.29 -13.40
CA THR A 15 -20.82 7.21 -12.15
C THR A 15 -19.36 6.91 -12.46
N ARG A 16 -18.47 7.85 -12.12
CA ARG A 16 -17.04 7.73 -12.36
C ARG A 16 -16.26 7.30 -11.12
N ASN A 17 -16.74 7.65 -9.93
CA ASN A 17 -16.12 7.26 -8.67
C ASN A 17 -16.34 5.76 -8.44
N ILE A 18 -15.25 5.04 -8.14
CA ILE A 18 -15.27 3.59 -7.97
C ILE A 18 -16.02 3.15 -6.72
N MET A 19 -15.94 3.92 -5.63
CA MET A 19 -16.64 3.65 -4.38
C MET A 19 -18.15 3.83 -4.55
N ASP A 20 -18.57 4.94 -5.18
CA ASP A 20 -19.99 5.17 -5.49
C ASP A 20 -20.55 4.05 -6.38
N ARG A 21 -19.74 3.56 -7.34
CA ARG A 21 -20.12 2.48 -8.25
C ARG A 21 -20.38 1.18 -7.51
N VAL A 22 -19.43 0.72 -6.69
CA VAL A 22 -19.59 -0.55 -5.96
C VAL A 22 -20.72 -0.47 -4.94
N GLN A 23 -20.86 0.66 -4.24
CA GLN A 23 -21.96 0.88 -3.30
C GLN A 23 -23.33 0.85 -3.98
N ARG A 24 -23.46 1.34 -5.20
CA ARG A 24 -24.71 1.24 -5.98
C ARG A 24 -25.03 -0.21 -6.37
N ILE A 25 -24.01 -1.02 -6.70
CA ILE A 25 -24.20 -2.40 -7.14
C ILE A 25 -24.55 -3.32 -5.95
N ALA A 26 -23.81 -3.22 -4.85
CA ALA A 26 -24.00 -4.07 -3.67
C ALA A 26 -24.00 -3.23 -2.37
N PRO A 27 -25.06 -2.44 -2.11
CA PRO A 27 -25.12 -1.52 -0.96
C PRO A 27 -25.15 -2.21 0.41
N PHE A 28 -25.31 -3.54 0.42
CA PHE A 28 -25.38 -4.36 1.63
C PHE A 28 -24.01 -4.86 2.12
N LEU A 29 -22.94 -4.61 1.36
CA LEU A 29 -21.56 -4.83 1.80
C LEU A 29 -20.99 -3.53 2.38
N LEU A 30 -20.10 -3.67 3.36
CA LEU A 30 -19.23 -2.58 3.80
C LEU A 30 -17.95 -2.63 2.95
N TYR A 31 -17.40 -1.50 2.54
CA TYR A 31 -16.24 -1.45 1.64
C TYR A 31 -15.02 -0.90 2.36
N ASP A 32 -13.85 -1.46 2.04
CA ASP A 32 -12.57 -0.89 2.48
C ASP A 32 -12.38 0.52 1.91
N GLN A 33 -11.74 1.40 2.66
CA GLN A 33 -11.55 2.80 2.25
C GLN A 33 -10.38 3.02 1.30
N ASP A 34 -9.48 2.03 1.11
CA ASP A 34 -8.27 2.18 0.30
C ASP A 34 -8.28 1.24 -0.94
N PRO A 35 -9.05 1.57 -2.00
CA PRO A 35 -8.95 0.89 -3.29
C PRO A 35 -7.62 1.22 -3.96
N TYR A 36 -6.96 0.21 -4.53
CA TYR A 36 -5.62 0.35 -5.10
C TYR A 36 -5.55 -0.10 -6.55
N LEU A 37 -4.70 0.58 -7.31
CA LEU A 37 -4.51 0.33 -8.72
C LEU A 37 -3.41 -0.71 -8.93
N VAL A 38 -3.66 -1.67 -9.82
CA VAL A 38 -2.71 -2.71 -10.22
C VAL A 38 -2.66 -2.79 -11.74
N LEU A 39 -1.52 -3.22 -12.28
CA LEU A 39 -1.31 -3.47 -13.70
C LEU A 39 -1.44 -4.97 -13.95
N GLY A 40 -2.42 -5.37 -14.76
CA GLY A 40 -2.54 -6.76 -15.20
C GLY A 40 -1.46 -7.11 -16.23
N GLU A 41 -1.22 -8.40 -16.42
CA GLU A 41 -0.26 -8.88 -17.43
C GLU A 41 -0.70 -8.54 -18.86
N ASP A 42 -2.00 -8.31 -19.06
CA ASP A 42 -2.60 -7.85 -20.31
C ASP A 42 -2.37 -6.35 -20.60
N GLY A 43 -1.65 -5.65 -19.72
CA GLY A 43 -1.36 -4.22 -19.83
C GLY A 43 -2.50 -3.30 -19.40
N HIS A 44 -3.63 -3.85 -18.93
CA HIS A 44 -4.73 -3.04 -18.41
C HIS A 44 -4.56 -2.73 -16.93
N LEU A 45 -5.21 -1.65 -16.51
CA LEU A 45 -5.21 -1.17 -15.14
C LEU A 45 -6.51 -1.61 -14.46
N TYR A 46 -6.38 -2.14 -13.26
CA TYR A 46 -7.49 -2.62 -12.46
C TYR A 46 -7.45 -1.99 -11.08
N TYR A 47 -8.61 -1.55 -10.58
CA TYR A 47 -8.74 -1.28 -9.15
C TYR A 47 -9.12 -2.57 -8.44
N LEU A 48 -8.34 -2.92 -7.42
CA LEU A 48 -8.68 -3.94 -6.45
C LEU A 48 -9.26 -3.28 -5.20
N LEU A 49 -10.31 -3.88 -4.66
CA LEU A 49 -11.01 -3.40 -3.47
C LEU A 49 -11.52 -4.58 -2.64
N ASP A 50 -11.36 -4.49 -1.32
CA ASP A 50 -11.94 -5.46 -0.38
C ASP A 50 -13.33 -5.00 0.09
N ALA A 51 -14.20 -5.97 0.32
CA ALA A 51 -15.52 -5.75 0.87
C ALA A 51 -15.87 -6.77 1.95
N TYR A 52 -16.58 -6.27 2.94
CA TYR A 52 -16.84 -6.90 4.21
C TYR A 52 -18.32 -7.19 4.40
N THR A 53 -18.61 -8.37 4.91
CA THR A 53 -19.90 -8.62 5.54
C THR A 53 -19.82 -8.23 7.01
N VAL A 54 -20.79 -7.44 7.47
CA VAL A 54 -20.85 -6.96 8.85
C VAL A 54 -22.23 -7.17 9.47
N THR A 55 -22.28 -7.32 10.79
CA THR A 55 -23.53 -7.24 11.56
C THR A 55 -23.24 -6.79 12.99
N ASP A 56 -24.24 -6.18 13.63
CA ASP A 56 -24.29 -5.82 15.04
C ASP A 56 -24.98 -6.88 15.91
N LYS A 57 -25.42 -8.00 15.32
CA LYS A 57 -26.28 -9.00 15.98
C LYS A 57 -25.54 -10.27 16.39
N TYR A 58 -24.21 -10.29 16.31
CA TYR A 58 -23.46 -11.49 16.67
C TYR A 58 -23.40 -11.64 18.20
N PRO A 59 -23.91 -12.74 18.77
CA PRO A 59 -24.04 -12.88 20.21
C PRO A 59 -22.67 -12.99 20.88
N TYR A 60 -22.56 -12.45 22.10
CA TYR A 60 -21.35 -12.51 22.93
C TYR A 60 -20.09 -11.91 22.28
N SER A 61 -20.24 -11.02 21.30
CA SER A 61 -19.13 -10.30 20.67
C SER A 61 -19.04 -8.84 21.13
N GLN A 62 -17.83 -8.32 21.16
CA GLN A 62 -17.58 -6.92 21.49
C GLN A 62 -17.99 -6.03 20.31
N ALA A 63 -18.85 -5.04 20.59
CA ALA A 63 -19.19 -4.01 19.62
C ALA A 63 -18.01 -3.07 19.35
N VAL A 64 -17.86 -2.69 18.09
CA VAL A 64 -16.82 -1.81 17.55
C VAL A 64 -17.44 -0.82 16.56
N GLY A 65 -16.66 0.16 16.13
CA GLY A 65 -17.12 1.23 15.25
C GLY A 65 -17.86 2.35 15.98
N GLU A 66 -18.27 3.37 15.22
CA GLU A 66 -19.02 4.51 15.74
C GLU A 66 -20.32 4.05 16.41
N ALA A 67 -20.52 4.43 17.68
CA ALA A 67 -21.65 4.01 18.51
C ALA A 67 -21.89 2.48 18.58
N GLY A 68 -20.87 1.66 18.30
CA GLY A 68 -21.02 0.20 18.28
C GLY A 68 -21.75 -0.33 17.04
N SER A 69 -21.51 0.27 15.88
CA SER A 69 -22.19 -0.03 14.61
C SER A 69 -22.09 -1.48 14.14
N PHE A 70 -21.11 -2.26 14.58
CA PHE A 70 -21.03 -3.70 14.31
C PHE A 70 -20.26 -4.46 15.41
N ASN A 71 -20.44 -5.78 15.46
CA ASN A 71 -19.70 -6.69 16.34
C ASN A 71 -19.27 -7.98 15.64
N TYR A 72 -19.41 -8.01 14.32
CA TYR A 72 -18.97 -9.08 13.43
C TYR A 72 -18.50 -8.47 12.12
N MET A 73 -17.39 -8.99 11.60
CA MET A 73 -16.81 -8.56 10.34
C MET A 73 -16.03 -9.73 9.73
N ARG A 74 -16.17 -9.93 8.42
CA ARG A 74 -15.37 -10.88 7.62
C ARG A 74 -14.94 -10.20 6.33
N ASN A 75 -13.69 -10.42 5.92
CA ASN A 75 -13.23 -10.10 4.57
C ASN A 75 -13.74 -11.18 3.60
N SER A 76 -14.99 -11.01 3.17
CA SER A 76 -15.71 -12.04 2.42
C SER A 76 -15.56 -11.89 0.91
N VAL A 77 -15.37 -10.67 0.42
CA VAL A 77 -15.46 -10.37 -1.01
C VAL A 77 -14.27 -9.53 -1.47
N LYS A 78 -13.67 -9.91 -2.60
CA LYS A 78 -12.72 -9.06 -3.34
C LYS A 78 -13.36 -8.60 -4.62
N ILE A 79 -13.07 -7.36 -5.00
CA ILE A 79 -13.69 -6.69 -6.12
C ILE A 79 -12.60 -6.28 -7.10
N VAL A 80 -12.83 -6.59 -8.38
CA VAL A 80 -11.98 -6.16 -9.48
C VAL A 80 -12.77 -5.17 -10.32
N ILE A 81 -12.20 -3.99 -10.59
CA ILE A 81 -12.80 -2.97 -11.44
C ILE A 81 -11.83 -2.64 -12.57
N ASN A 82 -12.21 -2.90 -13.81
CA ASN A 82 -11.40 -2.49 -14.95
C ASN A 82 -11.42 -0.95 -15.06
N ALA A 83 -10.24 -0.31 -15.05
CA ALA A 83 -10.13 1.15 -15.01
C ALA A 83 -10.58 1.83 -16.32
N TYR A 84 -10.67 1.07 -17.42
CA TYR A 84 -11.06 1.56 -18.74
C TYR A 84 -12.56 1.35 -19.02
N SER A 85 -13.06 0.12 -18.83
CA SER A 85 -14.47 -0.22 -19.09
C SER A 85 -15.39 0.11 -17.91
N GLY A 86 -14.85 0.14 -16.68
CA GLY A 86 -15.63 0.25 -15.45
C GLY A 86 -16.44 -1.01 -15.11
N GLU A 87 -16.18 -2.14 -15.79
CA GLU A 87 -16.73 -3.44 -15.44
C GLU A 87 -16.30 -3.82 -14.02
N VAL A 88 -17.24 -4.36 -13.23
CA VAL A 88 -17.06 -4.66 -11.81
C VAL A 88 -17.40 -6.11 -11.56
N ASP A 89 -16.45 -6.83 -10.97
CA ASP A 89 -16.61 -8.23 -10.60
C ASP A 89 -16.43 -8.42 -9.09
N PHE A 90 -17.36 -9.17 -8.48
CA PHE A 90 -17.31 -9.50 -7.06
C PHE A 90 -16.96 -10.98 -6.89
N TYR A 91 -15.87 -11.29 -6.18
CA TYR A 91 -15.38 -12.64 -5.96
C TYR A 91 -15.45 -13.02 -4.48
N VAL A 92 -16.05 -14.16 -4.14
CA VAL A 92 -16.18 -14.63 -2.76
C VAL A 92 -14.92 -15.36 -2.31
N PHE A 93 -14.18 -14.76 -1.38
CA PHE A 93 -12.94 -15.30 -0.81
C PHE A 93 -13.17 -16.08 0.49
N ASP A 94 -14.06 -15.61 1.37
CA ASP A 94 -14.43 -16.32 2.59
C ASP A 94 -15.68 -17.16 2.35
N GLN A 95 -15.50 -18.34 1.77
CA GLN A 95 -16.60 -19.25 1.48
C GLN A 95 -17.29 -19.77 2.74
N GLU A 96 -16.72 -19.58 3.94
CA GLU A 96 -17.31 -20.04 5.19
C GLU A 96 -18.18 -19.00 5.88
N ASP A 97 -18.12 -17.73 5.47
CA ASP A 97 -18.94 -16.69 6.04
C ASP A 97 -20.46 -16.94 5.80
N PRO A 98 -21.27 -17.10 6.86
CA PRO A 98 -22.70 -17.33 6.71
C PRO A 98 -23.46 -16.17 6.06
N ILE A 99 -22.97 -14.93 6.20
CA ILE A 99 -23.65 -13.75 5.63
C ILE A 99 -23.48 -13.74 4.11
N ILE A 100 -22.26 -13.90 3.59
CA ILE A 100 -22.04 -13.96 2.14
C ILE A 100 -22.77 -15.17 1.50
N LYS A 101 -22.81 -16.33 2.18
CA LYS A 101 -23.61 -17.50 1.72
C LYS A 101 -25.08 -17.16 1.49
N VAL A 102 -25.67 -16.26 2.28
CA VAL A 102 -27.06 -15.81 2.09
C VAL A 102 -27.15 -14.85 0.92
N TYR A 103 -26.27 -13.84 0.83
CA TYR A 103 -26.29 -12.90 -0.29
C TYR A 103 -26.03 -13.56 -1.64
N SER A 104 -25.12 -14.54 -1.72
CA SER A 104 -24.89 -15.32 -2.94
C SER A 104 -26.10 -16.15 -3.37
N LYS A 105 -26.98 -16.55 -2.44
CA LYS A 105 -28.26 -17.21 -2.78
C LYS A 105 -29.32 -16.22 -3.26
N ILE A 106 -29.35 -15.01 -2.70
CA ILE A 106 -30.28 -13.95 -3.09
C ILE A 106 -29.91 -13.39 -4.47
N TYR A 107 -28.61 -13.26 -4.76
CA TYR A 107 -28.06 -12.73 -6.00
C TYR A 107 -27.12 -13.73 -6.70
N PRO A 108 -27.64 -14.80 -7.32
CA PRO A 108 -26.83 -15.89 -7.87
C PRO A 108 -25.85 -15.50 -8.97
N THR A 109 -26.09 -14.38 -9.66
CA THR A 109 -25.27 -13.89 -10.77
C THR A 109 -24.30 -12.79 -10.38
N LEU A 110 -24.39 -12.24 -9.16
CA LEU A 110 -23.55 -11.12 -8.73
C LEU A 110 -22.15 -11.58 -8.33
N PHE A 111 -22.06 -12.76 -7.69
CA PHE A 111 -20.84 -13.25 -7.08
C PHE A 111 -20.20 -14.36 -7.91
N LYS A 112 -18.91 -14.22 -8.18
CA LYS A 112 -18.04 -15.21 -8.81
C LYS A 112 -17.27 -16.00 -7.75
N SER A 113 -16.79 -17.18 -8.11
CA SER A 113 -15.95 -18.01 -7.24
C SER A 113 -14.55 -17.40 -7.11
N SER A 114 -13.91 -17.49 -5.93
CA SER A 114 -12.49 -17.13 -5.80
C SER A 114 -11.57 -17.92 -6.72
N ALA A 115 -11.99 -19.11 -7.17
CA ALA A 115 -11.25 -19.90 -8.16
C ALA A 115 -11.17 -19.20 -9.52
N ASP A 116 -12.18 -18.40 -9.88
CA ASP A 116 -12.26 -17.63 -11.13
C ASP A 116 -11.53 -16.28 -11.04
N PHE A 117 -10.96 -15.95 -9.87
CA PHE A 117 -10.19 -14.71 -9.70
C PHE A 117 -8.93 -14.75 -10.58
N PRO A 118 -8.67 -13.73 -11.42
CA PRO A 118 -7.53 -13.72 -12.33
C PRO A 118 -6.20 -13.98 -11.61
N GLN A 119 -5.39 -14.87 -12.17
CA GLN A 119 -4.17 -15.35 -11.51
C GLN A 119 -3.09 -14.26 -11.40
N ASP A 120 -2.95 -13.45 -12.44
CA ASP A 120 -2.07 -12.27 -12.47
C ASP A 120 -2.46 -11.28 -11.37
N LEU A 121 -3.75 -10.95 -11.25
CA LEU A 121 -4.25 -10.05 -10.22
C LEU A 121 -4.11 -10.63 -8.80
N ARG A 122 -4.09 -11.97 -8.67
CA ARG A 122 -3.97 -12.63 -7.36
C ARG A 122 -2.63 -12.32 -6.69
N ALA A 123 -1.56 -12.15 -7.48
CA ALA A 123 -0.24 -11.77 -6.97
C ALA A 123 -0.20 -10.35 -6.39
N HIS A 124 -1.15 -9.49 -6.78
CA HIS A 124 -1.23 -8.12 -6.29
C HIS A 124 -2.13 -7.96 -5.06
N ILE A 125 -2.78 -9.03 -4.60
CA ILE A 125 -3.67 -8.95 -3.44
C ILE A 125 -2.88 -8.56 -2.20
N ARG A 126 -3.34 -7.51 -1.51
CA ARG A 126 -2.84 -7.13 -0.18
C ARG A 126 -3.85 -7.46 0.91
N TYR A 127 -3.37 -7.72 2.12
CA TYR A 127 -4.24 -7.87 3.28
C TYR A 127 -4.84 -6.52 3.67
N PRO A 128 -6.17 -6.37 3.81
CA PRO A 128 -6.74 -5.04 3.83
C PRO A 128 -6.67 -4.36 5.20
N GLU A 129 -6.58 -3.03 5.15
CA GLU A 129 -6.23 -2.20 6.29
C GLU A 129 -7.35 -2.06 7.32
N ASP A 130 -8.59 -1.87 6.88
CA ASP A 130 -9.72 -1.70 7.79
C ASP A 130 -9.94 -2.97 8.62
N PHE A 131 -9.89 -4.13 7.96
CA PHE A 131 -10.01 -5.42 8.65
C PHE A 131 -8.87 -5.65 9.64
N PHE A 132 -7.63 -5.37 9.23
CA PHE A 132 -6.47 -5.47 10.09
C PHE A 132 -6.53 -4.49 11.29
N THR A 133 -7.06 -3.30 11.08
CA THR A 133 -7.28 -2.29 12.12
C THR A 133 -8.26 -2.80 13.17
N ILE A 134 -9.39 -3.41 12.77
CA ILE A 134 -10.33 -4.01 13.72
C ILE A 134 -9.69 -5.17 14.48
N GLN A 135 -8.96 -6.06 13.81
CA GLN A 135 -8.23 -7.16 14.48
C GLN A 135 -7.19 -6.64 15.49
N SER A 136 -6.45 -5.59 15.09
CA SER A 136 -5.48 -4.90 15.94
C SER A 136 -6.14 -4.20 17.12
N LEU A 137 -7.35 -3.66 16.97
CA LEU A 137 -8.12 -3.08 18.06
C LEU A 137 -8.53 -4.14 19.08
N MET A 138 -8.93 -5.33 18.63
CA MET A 138 -9.33 -6.42 19.53
C MET A 138 -8.15 -6.97 20.33
N ILE A 139 -7.01 -7.20 19.68
CA ILE A 139 -5.87 -7.83 20.36
C ILE A 139 -5.30 -6.98 21.51
N ARG A 140 -5.57 -5.66 21.53
CA ARG A 140 -5.18 -4.76 22.62
C ARG A 140 -5.66 -5.20 24.00
N ASP A 141 -6.85 -5.80 24.05
CA ASP A 141 -7.48 -6.25 25.27
C ASP A 141 -7.52 -7.80 25.33
N TYR A 142 -7.83 -8.47 24.21
CA TYR A 142 -8.05 -9.92 24.18
C TYR A 142 -6.78 -10.79 24.21
N HIS A 143 -5.58 -10.21 24.14
CA HIS A 143 -4.35 -10.96 24.43
C HIS A 143 -4.24 -11.35 25.91
N MET A 144 -4.98 -10.69 26.81
CA MET A 144 -5.03 -10.97 28.24
C MET A 144 -5.96 -12.15 28.53
N MET A 145 -5.38 -13.35 28.64
CA MET A 145 -6.15 -14.58 28.88
C MET A 145 -6.51 -14.79 30.37
N ASN A 146 -5.84 -14.10 31.30
CA ASN A 146 -6.16 -14.20 32.73
C ASN A 146 -7.38 -13.31 33.06
N PRO A 147 -8.49 -13.87 33.60
CA PRO A 147 -9.72 -13.10 33.83
C PRO A 147 -9.56 -11.91 34.77
N THR A 148 -8.71 -12.02 35.80
CA THR A 148 -8.46 -10.93 36.76
C THR A 148 -7.73 -9.79 36.07
N VAL A 149 -6.68 -10.09 35.30
CA VAL A 149 -5.91 -9.09 34.54
C VAL A 149 -6.78 -8.44 33.45
N PHE A 150 -7.60 -9.24 32.78
CA PHE A 150 -8.55 -8.74 31.78
C PHE A 150 -9.58 -7.79 32.40
N PHE A 151 -10.15 -8.15 33.56
CA PHE A 151 -11.14 -7.33 34.26
C PHE A 151 -10.57 -5.98 34.72
N THR A 152 -9.32 -5.97 35.21
CA THR A 152 -8.65 -4.73 35.65
C THR A 152 -8.02 -3.93 34.50
N ARG A 153 -7.91 -4.52 33.31
CA ARG A 153 -7.22 -3.96 32.13
C ARG A 153 -5.81 -3.47 32.43
N GLU A 154 -5.11 -4.20 33.31
CA GLU A 154 -3.79 -3.78 33.80
C GLU A 154 -2.71 -3.83 32.71
N ASP A 155 -2.79 -4.81 31.81
CA ASP A 155 -1.85 -5.01 30.69
C ASP A 155 -2.44 -4.59 29.34
N ARG A 156 -3.27 -3.54 29.33
CA ARG A 156 -3.87 -3.04 28.10
C ARG A 156 -2.81 -2.44 27.17
N TRP A 157 -2.89 -2.78 25.88
CA TRP A 157 -2.01 -2.21 24.86
C TRP A 157 -2.63 -1.00 24.17
N GLU A 158 -1.75 -0.14 23.67
CA GLU A 158 -2.04 1.01 22.84
C GLU A 158 -1.21 0.95 21.55
N PHE A 159 -1.72 1.61 20.53
CA PHE A 159 -1.02 1.74 19.26
C PHE A 159 0.14 2.73 19.37
N GLY A 160 1.12 2.57 18.49
CA GLY A 160 2.14 3.59 18.26
C GLY A 160 1.51 4.96 17.95
N ARG A 161 2.20 6.02 18.33
CA ARG A 161 1.88 7.40 17.94
C ARG A 161 3.05 7.99 17.18
N GLU A 162 2.75 8.86 16.23
CA GLU A 162 3.74 9.50 15.36
C GLU A 162 3.36 10.96 15.13
N VAL A 163 4.35 11.78 14.76
CA VAL A 163 4.13 13.15 14.31
C VAL A 163 3.99 13.12 12.80
N TYR A 164 2.77 13.25 12.31
CA TYR A 164 2.47 13.23 10.88
C TYR A 164 1.95 14.61 10.46
N TRP A 165 2.61 15.24 9.49
CA TRP A 165 2.27 16.59 8.99
C TRP A 165 2.11 17.66 10.08
N GLY A 166 2.83 17.50 11.18
CA GLY A 166 2.84 18.43 12.31
C GLY A 166 1.78 18.14 13.39
N GLU A 167 1.05 17.03 13.29
CA GLU A 167 0.08 16.60 14.31
C GLU A 167 0.49 15.26 14.92
N LEU A 168 0.37 15.17 16.25
CA LEU A 168 0.61 13.93 16.98
C LEU A 168 -0.61 13.02 16.89
N GLN A 169 -0.55 12.03 16.01
CA GLN A 169 -1.64 11.10 15.74
C GLN A 169 -1.32 9.67 16.18
N VAL A 170 -2.32 8.80 16.08
CA VAL A 170 -2.11 7.35 16.17
C VAL A 170 -1.52 6.89 14.84
N GLN A 171 -0.43 6.13 14.88
CA GLN A 171 0.17 5.57 13.68
C GLN A 171 -0.78 4.56 13.03
N GLU A 172 -1.05 4.74 11.74
CA GLU A 172 -1.79 3.80 10.91
C GLU A 172 -0.96 2.54 10.61
N PRO A 173 -1.60 1.38 10.37
CA PRO A 173 -0.90 0.24 9.81
C PRO A 173 -0.18 0.61 8.50
N PHE A 174 0.98 0.03 8.26
CA PHE A 174 1.72 0.30 7.02
C PHE A 174 2.15 -0.99 6.35
N TYR A 175 2.15 -0.97 5.02
CA TYR A 175 2.63 -2.08 4.21
C TYR A 175 4.16 -2.07 4.14
N SER A 176 4.76 -3.25 4.10
CA SER A 176 6.20 -3.40 4.01
C SER A 176 6.57 -4.73 3.37
N ILE A 177 7.73 -4.78 2.73
CA ILE A 177 8.36 -6.01 2.29
C ILE A 177 9.54 -6.28 3.22
N ILE A 178 9.44 -7.31 4.05
CA ILE A 178 10.51 -7.71 4.95
C ILE A 178 10.61 -9.23 5.04
N ARG A 179 11.79 -9.71 5.42
CA ARG A 179 11.96 -11.08 5.89
C ARG A 179 11.52 -11.19 7.35
N LEU A 180 10.42 -11.89 7.59
CA LEU A 180 9.90 -12.14 8.94
C LEU A 180 10.87 -13.02 9.76
N PRO A 181 10.92 -12.88 11.10
CA PRO A 181 11.76 -13.73 11.93
C PRO A 181 11.45 -15.22 11.76
N GLY A 182 12.46 -16.01 11.39
CA GLY A 182 12.33 -17.45 11.18
C GLY A 182 11.91 -17.85 9.76
N GLU A 183 11.61 -16.89 8.90
CA GLU A 183 11.32 -17.13 7.47
C GLU A 183 12.59 -16.93 6.63
N GLU A 184 12.69 -17.65 5.52
CA GLU A 184 13.86 -17.58 4.63
C GLU A 184 13.75 -16.47 3.59
N LYS A 185 12.53 -16.12 3.19
CA LYS A 185 12.23 -15.15 2.12
C LYS A 185 11.53 -13.91 2.66
N GLU A 186 11.71 -12.81 1.95
CA GLU A 186 10.93 -11.59 2.12
C GLU A 186 9.47 -11.83 1.76
N GLU A 187 8.57 -11.14 2.46
CA GLU A 187 7.15 -11.17 2.18
C GLU A 187 6.54 -9.78 2.29
N PHE A 188 5.51 -9.54 1.49
CA PHE A 188 4.66 -8.38 1.59
C PHE A 188 3.68 -8.55 2.75
N ILE A 189 3.77 -7.63 3.71
CA ILE A 189 3.00 -7.67 4.94
C ILE A 189 2.36 -6.32 5.24
N LEU A 190 1.29 -6.35 6.02
CA LEU A 190 0.73 -5.19 6.69
C LEU A 190 1.10 -5.23 8.18
N MET A 191 1.73 -4.19 8.70
CA MET A 191 2.29 -4.20 10.06
C MET A 191 1.73 -3.05 10.92
N ARG A 192 1.65 -3.29 12.23
CA ARG A 192 1.46 -2.24 13.25
C ARG A 192 2.17 -2.59 14.55
N VAL A 193 2.59 -1.57 15.29
CA VAL A 193 3.30 -1.70 16.57
C VAL A 193 2.43 -1.38 17.79
N PHE A 194 2.80 -1.93 18.94
CA PHE A 194 2.09 -1.78 20.22
C PHE A 194 3.02 -1.38 21.36
N SER A 195 2.51 -0.49 22.21
CA SER A 195 3.12 -0.10 23.49
C SER A 195 2.12 -0.32 24.63
N PRO A 196 2.54 -0.49 25.89
CA PRO A 196 1.62 -0.53 27.03
C PRO A 196 0.95 0.82 27.23
N ALA A 197 -0.32 0.86 27.68
CA ALA A 197 -1.09 2.09 27.84
C ALA A 197 -0.49 3.17 28.77
N ARG A 198 0.53 2.83 29.57
CA ARG A 198 1.18 3.74 30.51
C ARG A 198 2.68 3.88 30.29
N LYS A 199 3.21 3.32 29.20
CA LYS A 199 4.65 3.30 28.90
C LYS A 199 4.88 3.63 27.45
N GLN A 200 5.97 4.32 27.18
CA GLN A 200 6.35 4.66 25.80
C GLN A 200 7.18 3.57 25.12
N ASN A 201 7.64 2.55 25.85
CA ASN A 201 8.42 1.45 25.28
C ASN A 201 7.51 0.48 24.50
N MET A 202 7.94 0.07 23.32
CA MET A 202 7.27 -0.94 22.50
C MET A 202 7.36 -2.32 23.17
N ILE A 203 6.29 -3.11 23.03
CA ILE A 203 6.21 -4.47 23.60
C ILE A 203 5.82 -5.54 22.60
N ALA A 204 5.22 -5.16 21.47
CA ALA A 204 4.85 -6.09 20.44
C ALA A 204 4.68 -5.39 19.10
N TRP A 205 4.67 -6.18 18.04
CA TRP A 205 4.14 -5.79 16.74
C TRP A 205 3.29 -6.94 16.18
N LEU A 206 2.31 -6.59 15.36
CA LEU A 206 1.45 -7.51 14.65
C LEU A 206 1.70 -7.33 13.15
N ALA A 207 1.82 -8.43 12.43
CA ALA A 207 1.89 -8.44 10.97
C ALA A 207 0.79 -9.33 10.39
N ALA A 208 0.18 -8.91 9.30
CA ALA A 208 -0.65 -9.75 8.44
C ALA A 208 0.09 -10.02 7.14
N ARG A 209 0.16 -11.29 6.74
CA ARG A 209 0.87 -11.73 5.52
C ARG A 209 -0.07 -11.59 4.31
N SER A 210 0.46 -11.07 3.20
CA SER A 210 -0.29 -10.89 1.94
C SER A 210 0.05 -11.94 0.88
N ASP A 211 1.16 -12.66 1.01
CA ASP A 211 1.70 -13.47 -0.08
C ASP A 211 1.23 -14.93 -0.06
N GLY A 212 0.80 -15.41 -1.23
CA GLY A 212 0.57 -16.83 -1.53
C GLY A 212 -0.24 -17.60 -0.48
N ASP A 213 0.26 -18.79 -0.11
CA ASP A 213 -0.36 -19.66 0.90
C ASP A 213 -0.33 -19.08 2.33
N ASN A 214 0.39 -17.98 2.52
CA ASN A 214 0.46 -17.26 3.77
C ASN A 214 -0.57 -16.14 3.88
N TYR A 215 -1.26 -15.79 2.78
CA TYR A 215 -2.28 -14.76 2.77
C TYR A 215 -3.27 -14.94 3.94
N GLY A 216 -3.41 -13.88 4.74
CA GLY A 216 -4.32 -13.82 5.87
C GLY A 216 -3.84 -14.46 7.17
N LYS A 217 -2.63 -15.03 7.20
CA LYS A 217 -2.00 -15.46 8.46
C LYS A 217 -1.49 -14.24 9.22
N LEU A 218 -1.88 -14.13 10.48
CA LEU A 218 -1.42 -13.09 11.40
C LEU A 218 -0.25 -13.60 12.25
N LEU A 219 0.80 -12.79 12.37
CA LEU A 219 1.95 -13.01 13.23
C LEU A 219 2.01 -11.94 14.30
N LEU A 220 1.77 -12.33 15.56
CA LEU A 220 1.96 -11.45 16.71
C LEU A 220 3.32 -11.75 17.35
N TYR A 221 4.26 -10.82 17.23
CA TYR A 221 5.56 -10.92 17.87
C TYR A 221 5.58 -10.08 19.16
N LYS A 222 5.88 -10.73 20.29
CA LYS A 222 5.99 -10.08 21.60
C LYS A 222 7.46 -10.01 22.01
N PHE A 223 7.94 -8.82 22.37
CA PHE A 223 9.31 -8.66 22.86
C PHE A 223 9.49 -9.37 24.22
N PRO A 224 10.67 -9.94 24.49
CA PRO A 224 10.97 -10.53 25.79
C PRO A 224 10.86 -9.50 26.92
N LYS A 225 10.39 -9.95 28.10
CA LYS A 225 10.32 -9.09 29.29
C LYS A 225 11.72 -8.60 29.69
N GLY A 226 11.83 -7.32 30.01
CA GLY A 226 13.08 -6.69 30.45
C GLY A 226 13.89 -6.03 29.34
N VAL A 227 13.57 -6.30 28.07
CA VAL A 227 14.13 -5.54 26.95
C VAL A 227 13.40 -4.20 26.85
N GLN A 228 14.15 -3.10 26.77
CA GLN A 228 13.60 -1.77 26.55
C GLN A 228 13.75 -1.43 25.07
N ILE A 229 12.65 -1.58 24.34
CA ILE A 229 12.56 -1.16 22.94
C ILE A 229 11.84 0.19 22.91
N PRO A 230 12.43 1.25 22.35
CA PRO A 230 11.77 2.54 22.21
C PRO A 230 10.48 2.41 21.41
N GLY A 231 9.36 2.95 21.89
CA GLY A 231 8.17 3.08 21.05
C GLY A 231 8.30 4.26 20.08
N THR A 232 7.41 4.33 19.11
CA THR A 232 7.43 5.38 18.07
C THR A 232 7.42 6.78 18.69
N ALA A 233 6.51 7.05 19.63
CA ALA A 233 6.44 8.35 20.33
C ALA A 233 7.72 8.72 21.11
N GLN A 234 8.48 7.71 21.56
CA GLN A 234 9.77 7.96 22.21
C GLN A 234 10.83 8.33 21.17
N VAL A 235 10.87 7.63 20.03
CA VAL A 235 11.77 7.96 18.91
C VAL A 235 11.50 9.38 18.39
N GLU A 236 10.23 9.74 18.23
CA GLU A 236 9.79 11.10 17.90
C GLU A 236 10.38 12.14 18.85
N SER A 237 10.28 11.87 20.15
CA SER A 237 10.81 12.75 21.20
C SER A 237 12.34 12.82 21.18
N LEU A 238 13.02 11.72 20.84
CA LEU A 238 14.48 11.69 20.72
C LEU A 238 14.96 12.49 19.52
N ILE A 239 14.26 12.41 18.37
CA ILE A 239 14.52 13.24 17.18
C ILE A 239 14.37 14.73 17.54
N ASP A 240 13.31 15.11 18.24
CA ASP A 240 13.08 16.51 18.64
C ASP A 240 14.09 17.05 19.68
N GLN A 241 14.68 16.15 20.48
CA GLN A 241 15.67 16.49 21.51
C GLN A 241 17.10 16.57 20.96
N ASP A 242 17.37 16.01 19.79
CA ASP A 242 18.68 16.11 19.17
C ASP A 242 18.96 17.58 18.78
N SER A 243 20.06 18.13 19.31
CA SER A 243 20.36 19.56 19.17
C SER A 243 20.64 19.98 17.73
N GLU A 244 21.24 19.11 16.92
CA GLU A 244 21.55 19.43 15.53
C GLU A 244 20.27 19.39 14.69
N ILE A 245 19.48 18.33 14.85
CA ILE A 245 18.19 18.17 14.16
C ILE A 245 17.25 19.32 14.55
N SER A 246 17.00 19.54 15.83
CA SER A 246 16.09 20.56 16.34
C SER A 246 16.43 21.97 15.83
N SER A 247 17.74 22.29 15.75
CA SER A 247 18.22 23.56 15.18
C SER A 247 17.90 23.67 13.69
N GLN A 248 18.12 22.61 12.91
CA GLN A 248 17.83 22.59 11.47
C GLN A 248 16.32 22.66 11.19
N LEU A 249 15.50 21.90 11.93
CA LEU A 249 14.04 21.94 11.82
C LEU A 249 13.50 23.35 12.10
N THR A 250 14.03 24.01 13.14
CA THR A 250 13.66 25.39 13.48
C THR A 250 14.02 26.36 12.35
N LEU A 251 15.21 26.22 11.76
CA LEU A 251 15.64 27.07 10.66
C LEU A 251 14.79 26.87 9.40
N TRP A 252 14.45 25.62 9.05
CA TRP A 252 13.61 25.30 7.90
C TRP A 252 12.13 25.66 8.10
N GLY A 253 11.67 25.75 9.35
CA GLY A 253 10.33 26.23 9.69
C GLY A 253 10.21 27.76 9.73
N GLN A 254 11.28 28.51 9.44
CA GLN A 254 11.27 29.97 9.41
C GLN A 254 11.16 30.51 7.99
N GLY A 255 10.66 31.75 7.85
CA GLY A 255 10.75 32.48 6.58
C GLY A 255 9.70 32.09 5.53
N GLY A 256 8.56 31.55 5.93
CA GLY A 256 7.46 31.20 5.02
C GLY A 256 7.54 29.79 4.44
N SER A 257 8.29 28.88 5.09
CA SER A 257 8.28 27.44 4.81
C SER A 257 7.77 26.65 6.01
N ARG A 258 7.18 25.49 5.73
CA ARG A 258 6.69 24.55 6.73
C ARG A 258 7.47 23.25 6.63
N VAL A 259 7.89 22.75 7.78
CA VAL A 259 8.47 21.42 7.94
C VAL A 259 7.34 20.43 8.17
N LEU A 260 7.40 19.31 7.45
CA LEU A 260 6.38 18.26 7.46
C LEU A 260 7.05 16.91 7.69
N ARG A 261 6.71 16.27 8.81
CA ARG A 261 7.16 14.91 9.14
C ARG A 261 6.24 13.89 8.48
N GLY A 262 6.81 12.89 7.81
CA GLY A 262 6.06 11.79 7.20
C GLY A 262 5.84 10.64 8.19
N ASN A 263 5.40 9.49 7.68
CA ASN A 263 5.12 8.31 8.52
C ASN A 263 6.42 7.76 9.13
N LEU A 264 6.36 7.37 10.40
CA LEU A 264 7.49 6.76 11.12
C LEU A 264 7.46 5.24 10.95
N LEU A 265 8.17 4.72 9.96
CA LEU A 265 8.16 3.29 9.63
C LEU A 265 9.08 2.50 10.56
N VAL A 266 8.60 1.37 11.08
CA VAL A 266 9.35 0.50 12.00
C VAL A 266 9.63 -0.84 11.34
N TYR A 267 10.91 -1.15 11.11
CA TYR A 267 11.35 -2.39 10.47
C TYR A 267 12.08 -3.29 11.46
N PRO A 268 11.60 -4.52 11.72
CA PRO A 268 12.36 -5.50 12.47
C PRO A 268 13.47 -6.10 11.60
N ILE A 269 14.73 -5.83 11.93
CA ILE A 269 15.91 -6.27 11.17
C ILE A 269 16.94 -6.87 12.12
N ALA A 270 17.39 -8.10 11.81
CA ALA A 270 18.49 -8.78 12.51
C ALA A 270 18.40 -8.78 14.05
N GLY A 271 17.19 -8.94 14.59
CA GLY A 271 16.95 -8.98 16.04
C GLY A 271 16.89 -7.60 16.74
N SER A 272 16.86 -6.51 15.98
CA SER A 272 16.64 -5.14 16.47
C SER A 272 15.56 -4.45 15.62
N LEU A 273 15.22 -3.21 15.96
CA LEU A 273 14.32 -2.36 15.17
C LEU A 273 15.09 -1.21 14.52
N LEU A 274 14.78 -0.96 13.25
CA LEU A 274 15.18 0.20 12.47
C LEU A 274 13.96 1.10 12.30
N TYR A 275 14.11 2.39 12.60
CA TYR A 275 13.05 3.38 12.47
C TYR A 275 13.44 4.34 11.36
N VAL A 276 12.53 4.59 10.42
CA VAL A 276 12.78 5.42 9.25
C VAL A 276 11.66 6.42 9.10
N GLU A 277 12.01 7.70 8.97
CA GLU A 277 11.02 8.76 8.82
C GLU A 277 11.46 9.80 7.79
N PRO A 278 10.67 10.03 6.73
CA PRO A 278 10.96 11.08 5.76
C PRO A 278 10.55 12.46 6.28
N LEU A 279 11.36 13.46 5.99
CA LEU A 279 11.10 14.86 6.29
C LEU A 279 10.90 15.65 4.99
N TYR A 280 9.79 16.34 4.89
CA TYR A 280 9.45 17.20 3.77
C TYR A 280 9.49 18.68 4.15
N ILE A 281 9.75 19.53 3.18
CA ILE A 281 9.60 20.98 3.30
C ILE A 281 8.67 21.45 2.19
N GLU A 282 7.73 22.32 2.54
CA GLU A 282 6.89 23.04 1.58
C GLU A 282 6.95 24.55 1.82
N ALA A 283 6.66 25.34 0.78
CA ALA A 283 6.47 26.78 0.90
C ALA A 283 5.02 27.10 1.28
N GLU A 284 4.78 28.12 2.10
CA GLU A 284 3.42 28.50 2.51
C GLU A 284 2.53 28.91 1.34
N GLN A 285 3.11 29.59 0.33
CA GLN A 285 2.38 30.08 -0.84
C GLN A 285 2.16 28.99 -1.89
N ASN A 286 3.07 28.03 -1.99
CA ASN A 286 2.99 26.93 -2.95
C ASN A 286 3.22 25.61 -2.20
N LYS A 287 2.11 24.98 -1.82
CA LYS A 287 2.04 23.74 -1.03
C LYS A 287 2.42 22.53 -1.87
N TYR A 288 3.68 22.48 -2.28
CA TYR A 288 4.29 21.36 -2.94
C TYR A 288 5.43 20.83 -2.06
N PRO A 289 5.15 19.86 -1.18
CA PRO A 289 6.15 19.25 -0.31
C PRO A 289 7.25 18.56 -1.11
N GLN A 290 8.49 18.80 -0.71
CA GLN A 290 9.67 18.16 -1.28
C GLN A 290 10.40 17.37 -0.19
N LEU A 291 10.74 16.11 -0.47
CA LEU A 291 11.57 15.31 0.41
C LEU A 291 12.90 16.04 0.60
N LYS A 292 13.25 16.34 1.85
CA LYS A 292 14.46 17.07 2.20
C LYS A 292 15.47 16.21 2.90
N LYS A 293 15.03 15.40 3.85
CA LYS A 293 15.87 14.52 4.67
C LYS A 293 15.17 13.21 4.97
N VAL A 294 15.94 12.22 5.39
CA VAL A 294 15.46 10.97 5.97
C VAL A 294 16.11 10.80 7.34
N PHE A 295 15.29 10.69 8.37
CA PHE A 295 15.71 10.29 9.69
C PHE A 295 15.82 8.77 9.75
N VAL A 296 16.90 8.29 10.33
CA VAL A 296 17.02 6.89 10.71
C VAL A 296 17.47 6.79 12.14
N TYR A 297 16.74 6.00 12.93
CA TYR A 297 17.12 5.64 14.28
C TYR A 297 17.33 4.14 14.38
N TYR A 298 18.47 3.76 14.95
CA TYR A 298 18.81 2.37 15.22
C TYR A 298 19.55 2.27 16.55
N LYS A 299 18.99 1.48 17.47
CA LYS A 299 19.45 1.32 18.86
C LYS A 299 19.48 2.64 19.63
N ASP A 300 20.59 3.38 19.59
CA ASP A 300 20.78 4.64 20.32
C ASP A 300 21.42 5.71 19.43
N THR A 301 21.41 5.50 18.11
CA THR A 301 22.01 6.40 17.12
C THR A 301 20.93 6.94 16.21
N ILE A 302 20.86 8.27 16.11
CA ILE A 302 19.99 9.00 15.19
C ILE A 302 20.88 9.63 14.14
N VAL A 303 20.47 9.51 12.88
CA VAL A 303 21.10 10.22 11.76
C VAL A 303 20.03 10.91 10.92
N MET A 304 20.41 11.99 10.24
CA MET A 304 19.55 12.76 9.35
C MET A 304 20.31 13.07 8.06
N GLU A 305 20.02 12.34 6.99
CA GLU A 305 20.74 12.45 5.70
C GLU A 305 19.80 12.80 4.55
N ASP A 306 20.34 13.15 3.37
CA ASP A 306 19.50 13.53 2.21
C ASP A 306 18.75 12.33 1.60
N THR A 307 19.25 11.11 1.83
CA THR A 307 18.67 9.87 1.32
C THR A 307 18.70 8.77 2.38
N LEU A 308 17.79 7.80 2.25
CA LEU A 308 17.78 6.61 3.10
C LEU A 308 19.13 5.87 3.03
N GLU A 309 19.71 5.74 1.84
CA GLU A 309 20.97 5.03 1.66
C GLU A 309 22.14 5.70 2.39
N GLN A 310 22.25 7.02 2.29
CA GLN A 310 23.24 7.76 3.08
C GLN A 310 23.02 7.58 4.58
N ALA A 311 21.77 7.61 5.05
CA ALA A 311 21.45 7.38 6.46
C ALA A 311 21.84 5.96 6.91
N LEU A 312 21.59 4.94 6.09
CA LEU A 312 22.00 3.57 6.37
C LEU A 312 23.53 3.42 6.40
N VAL A 313 24.24 4.05 5.46
CA VAL A 313 25.71 4.08 5.45
C VAL A 313 26.26 4.80 6.69
N SER A 314 25.65 5.90 7.12
CA SER A 314 26.04 6.63 8.33
C SER A 314 25.86 5.78 9.60
N ILE A 315 24.85 4.91 9.67
CA ILE A 315 24.61 4.02 10.83
C ILE A 315 25.49 2.77 10.80
N PHE A 316 25.59 2.11 9.64
CA PHE A 316 26.15 0.75 9.55
C PHE A 316 27.54 0.69 8.89
N GLY A 317 28.01 1.80 8.30
CA GLY A 317 29.29 1.89 7.61
C GLY A 317 29.21 1.64 6.10
N GLY A 318 30.36 1.78 5.43
CA GLY A 318 30.48 1.94 3.98
C GLY A 318 30.21 0.72 3.10
N ASP A 319 29.76 -0.42 3.64
CA ASP A 319 29.42 -1.62 2.84
C ASP A 319 27.91 -1.92 2.82
N VAL A 320 27.08 -1.13 3.52
CA VAL A 320 25.63 -1.28 3.49
C VAL A 320 25.05 -0.67 2.22
N GLY A 321 24.28 -1.47 1.47
CA GLY A 321 23.65 -1.06 0.20
C GLY A 321 24.47 -1.37 -1.07
N LYS A 322 25.75 -1.75 -0.95
CA LYS A 322 26.59 -2.09 -2.12
C LYS A 322 26.09 -3.30 -2.91
N ASP A 323 25.51 -4.28 -2.22
CA ASP A 323 24.92 -5.47 -2.86
C ASP A 323 23.57 -5.15 -3.52
N ALA A 324 22.84 -4.13 -3.03
CA ALA A 324 21.60 -3.67 -3.68
C ALA A 324 21.87 -2.88 -4.98
N LEU A 325 23.12 -2.45 -5.20
CA LEU A 325 23.63 -1.83 -6.43
C LEU A 325 24.37 -2.83 -7.33
N SER A 326 24.58 -4.07 -6.89
CA SER A 326 24.87 -5.13 -7.86
C SER A 326 23.55 -5.42 -8.55
N SER A 327 23.44 -5.04 -9.82
CA SER A 327 22.42 -5.62 -10.69
C SER A 327 22.37 -7.12 -10.47
N PRO A 328 21.18 -7.77 -10.55
CA PRO A 328 21.09 -9.22 -10.36
C PRO A 328 22.16 -9.89 -11.22
N GLU A 329 23.12 -10.53 -10.56
CA GLU A 329 24.06 -11.41 -11.24
C GLU A 329 23.23 -12.38 -12.08
N GLU A 330 23.56 -12.39 -13.36
CA GLU A 330 23.13 -13.31 -14.39
C GLU A 330 22.77 -14.67 -13.78
N HIS A 331 21.47 -14.96 -13.67
CA HIS A 331 21.03 -16.34 -13.70
C HIS A 331 21.44 -16.90 -15.06
N THR A 332 22.57 -17.61 -15.06
CA THR A 332 23.02 -18.40 -16.20
C THR A 332 21.87 -19.31 -16.64
N GLU A 333 21.60 -19.21 -17.93
CA GLU A 333 20.60 -19.95 -18.69
C GLU A 333 20.50 -21.44 -18.30
N ALA A 334 19.28 -21.85 -17.97
CA ALA A 334 18.79 -23.18 -18.29
C ALA A 334 17.36 -23.03 -18.84
N GLU A 335 17.32 -22.79 -20.15
CA GLU A 335 16.26 -23.11 -21.12
C GLU A 335 14.78 -23.01 -20.66
N SER A 336 14.21 -21.83 -20.88
CA SER A 336 12.89 -21.72 -21.53
C SER A 336 12.92 -20.47 -22.41
N GLY A 337 13.01 -20.70 -23.72
CA GLY A 337 13.38 -19.69 -24.70
C GLY A 337 12.33 -18.60 -24.91
N ILE A 338 12.77 -17.36 -24.76
CA ILE A 338 12.32 -16.22 -25.56
C ILE A 338 13.59 -15.44 -25.93
N ILE A 339 14.03 -15.54 -27.18
CA ILE A 339 15.12 -14.73 -27.71
C ILE A 339 14.50 -13.36 -28.04
N VAL A 340 14.71 -12.36 -27.20
CA VAL A 340 14.44 -10.95 -27.55
C VAL A 340 15.80 -10.30 -27.82
N HIS A 341 16.03 -9.85 -29.04
CA HIS A 341 17.20 -9.05 -29.40
C HIS A 341 17.15 -7.69 -28.67
N GLU A 342 17.92 -7.55 -27.60
CA GLU A 342 17.95 -6.37 -26.69
C GLU A 342 18.32 -5.06 -27.41
N ASP A 343 19.13 -5.13 -28.46
CA ASP A 343 19.53 -3.98 -29.28
C ASP A 343 18.34 -3.36 -30.05
N THR A 344 17.32 -4.14 -30.40
CA THR A 344 16.18 -3.64 -31.21
C THR A 344 15.18 -2.87 -30.37
N PHE A 345 15.03 -3.22 -29.09
CA PHE A 345 14.09 -2.56 -28.18
C PHE A 345 14.56 -1.15 -27.79
N GLN A 346 15.86 -0.99 -27.50
CA GLN A 346 16.41 0.33 -27.21
C GLN A 346 16.30 1.28 -28.41
N GLU A 347 16.57 0.79 -29.63
CA GLU A 347 16.38 1.58 -30.86
C GLU A 347 14.92 2.00 -31.08
N LEU A 348 13.98 1.07 -30.87
CA LEU A 348 12.54 1.33 -30.98
C LEU A 348 12.06 2.33 -29.93
N PHE A 349 12.50 2.17 -28.67
CA PHE A 349 12.14 3.07 -27.57
C PHE A 349 12.67 4.48 -27.81
N MET A 350 13.94 4.61 -28.22
CA MET A 350 14.55 5.89 -28.58
C MET A 350 13.83 6.54 -29.76
N ARG A 351 13.45 5.78 -30.79
CA ARG A 351 12.68 6.29 -31.92
C ARG A 351 11.29 6.79 -31.49
N LEU A 352 10.63 6.12 -30.55
CA LEU A 352 9.31 6.49 -30.05
C LEU A 352 9.37 7.79 -29.23
N VAL A 353 10.42 7.96 -28.42
CA VAL A 353 10.69 9.21 -27.69
C VAL A 353 10.94 10.38 -28.64
N ASP A 354 11.73 10.16 -29.71
CA ASP A 354 11.99 11.18 -30.73
C ASP A 354 10.73 11.57 -31.51
N LEU A 355 9.93 10.59 -31.94
CA LEU A 355 8.66 10.84 -32.64
C LEU A 355 7.67 11.60 -31.75
N HIS A 356 7.63 11.31 -30.46
CA HIS A 356 6.78 12.05 -29.52
C HIS A 356 7.24 13.51 -29.36
N ARG A 357 8.55 13.77 -29.36
CA ARG A 357 9.10 15.14 -29.36
C ARG A 357 8.77 15.88 -30.65
N GLU A 358 9.02 15.27 -31.81
CA GLU A 358 8.72 15.84 -33.13
C GLU A 358 7.22 16.13 -33.29
N GLY A 359 6.35 15.24 -32.81
CA GLY A 359 4.89 15.43 -32.83
C GLY A 359 4.46 16.67 -32.05
N ARG A 360 5.05 16.91 -30.87
CA ARG A 360 4.79 18.11 -30.06
C ARG A 360 5.25 19.40 -30.75
N GLU A 361 6.36 19.35 -31.49
CA GLU A 361 6.83 20.49 -32.29
C GLU A 361 5.90 20.78 -33.48
N LYS A 362 5.40 19.75 -34.16
CA LYS A 362 4.44 19.88 -35.26
C LYS A 362 3.10 20.47 -34.82
N ILE A 363 2.58 20.07 -33.65
CA ILE A 363 1.39 20.70 -33.05
C ILE A 363 1.66 22.18 -32.75
N LYS A 364 2.81 22.50 -32.12
CA LYS A 364 3.17 23.89 -31.81
C LYS A 364 3.31 24.76 -33.06
N ALA A 365 3.76 24.19 -34.17
CA ALA A 365 3.86 24.86 -35.46
C ALA A 365 2.54 24.91 -36.25
N GLY A 366 1.44 24.32 -35.75
CA GLY A 366 0.15 24.25 -36.44
C GLY A 366 0.13 23.31 -37.66
N ASP A 367 1.14 22.44 -37.81
CA ASP A 367 1.28 21.49 -38.92
C ASP A 367 0.56 20.16 -38.58
N TRP A 368 -0.77 20.20 -38.67
CA TRP A 368 -1.64 19.06 -38.37
C TRP A 368 -1.43 17.86 -39.30
N ALA A 369 -1.06 18.12 -40.57
CA ALA A 369 -0.75 17.06 -41.53
C ALA A 369 0.61 16.40 -41.25
N GLY A 370 1.58 17.14 -40.71
CA GLY A 370 2.83 16.61 -40.16
C GLY A 370 2.60 15.77 -38.91
N TYR A 371 1.80 16.28 -37.96
CA TYR A 371 1.44 15.54 -36.75
C TYR A 371 0.72 14.22 -37.05
N GLY A 372 -0.25 14.23 -37.97
CA GLY A 372 -0.97 13.01 -38.36
C GLY A 372 -0.10 11.95 -39.03
N ARG A 373 1.02 12.33 -39.66
CA ARG A 373 2.01 11.38 -40.20
C ARG A 373 2.86 10.77 -39.09
N ILE A 374 3.29 11.57 -38.13
CA ILE A 374 4.04 11.11 -36.94
C ILE A 374 3.19 10.13 -36.13
N GLN A 375 1.90 10.42 -35.94
CA GLN A 375 1.02 9.51 -35.21
C GLN A 375 0.88 8.15 -35.90
N LYS A 376 0.74 8.12 -37.23
CA LYS A 376 0.71 6.86 -38.00
C LYS A 376 2.02 6.08 -37.94
N GLU A 377 3.15 6.77 -37.83
CA GLU A 377 4.46 6.13 -37.66
C GLU A 377 4.60 5.50 -36.27
N ILE A 378 4.12 6.20 -35.23
CA ILE A 378 4.01 5.65 -33.86
C ILE A 378 3.11 4.41 -33.85
N ASP A 379 1.91 4.51 -34.43
CA ASP A 379 0.95 3.40 -34.50
C ASP A 379 1.53 2.21 -35.28
N SER A 380 2.30 2.45 -36.34
CA SER A 380 2.99 1.39 -37.10
C SER A 380 4.15 0.74 -36.34
N LEU A 381 4.87 1.48 -35.50
CA LEU A 381 5.97 0.95 -34.68
C LEU A 381 5.44 0.11 -33.52
N ILE A 382 4.29 0.51 -32.96
CA ILE A 382 3.58 -0.26 -31.93
C ILE A 382 2.92 -1.51 -32.56
N GLY A 383 2.28 -1.36 -33.72
CA GLY A 383 1.61 -2.46 -34.42
C GLY A 383 2.54 -3.54 -34.96
N LYS A 384 3.75 -3.17 -35.44
CA LYS A 384 4.76 -4.15 -35.89
C LYS A 384 5.19 -5.14 -34.81
N ARG A 385 5.11 -4.75 -33.53
CA ARG A 385 5.44 -5.65 -32.42
C ARG A 385 4.33 -6.66 -32.14
N TRP A 386 3.08 -6.35 -32.48
CA TRP A 386 1.95 -7.26 -32.25
C TRP A 386 1.82 -8.34 -33.33
N ASP A 387 2.28 -8.08 -34.56
CA ASP A 387 2.25 -9.08 -35.65
C ASP A 387 3.44 -10.07 -35.61
N ASP A 388 4.54 -9.73 -34.94
CA ASP A 388 5.73 -10.60 -34.81
C ASP A 388 5.66 -11.58 -33.61
N GLU A 389 4.66 -11.45 -32.72
CA GLU A 389 4.41 -12.42 -31.63
C GLU A 389 3.45 -13.57 -32.05
N ASP A 390 2.83 -13.48 -33.23
CA ASP A 390 1.89 -14.49 -33.78
C ASP A 390 2.49 -15.38 -34.90
N LYS A 391 3.84 -15.54 -34.95
CA LYS A 391 4.53 -16.45 -35.90
C LYS A 391 5.56 -17.38 -35.27
#